data_AF-A0A9W4UHV1-F1
#
_entry.id   AF-A0A9W4UHV1-F1
#
_cell.length_a   1.000
_cell.length_b   1.000
_cell.length_c   1.000
_cell.angle_alpha   90.00
_cell.angle_beta   90.00
_cell.angle_gamma   90.00
#
_symmetry.space_group_name_H-M   'P 1'
#
loop_
_entity.id
_entity.type
_entity.pdbx_description
1 polymer ?
#
loop_
_entity_poly.entity_id
_entity_poly.type
_entity_poly.pdbx_seq_one_letter_code
_entity_poly.pdbx_strand_id
1 'polypeptide(L)'
;MTLGFSWRETIGIIFLGHFLVSLVITANAIIGSKYHIPYTIQSRTGFGFFASFVAVFIRMLVGFFWYGINTHNGALCVNAVILAIWPSFRDVPNALPESANITTQMMTSYTVYFLITLPFHWIHPRYLKWFFDIKTIVCLPGVFALLGWACHQSNGGLHTTLFLQRTSLHGSEYSWAFLGALNSMLGNYGTMAVNINDFARYARSTRMVYVKILAVPLSFMLMSFMGIIIAGAASDLYETSIWDPLTIMSYWSGSSGARAAAAFVSLSFVLAQLGANISANCISASNDLNAMFPSYVNLRRGSYIIAFVGAWALIPWNILASASALLNFMDGYIIWLAPITGILLADYYIVHRQTYDVAEMYIPGGRYRYNKWGTNWRAVVAWLVGSVPLIPGFALRMNANLPISTGVDHLYSLDYLYGFFASFASFAVFSALGVCFPARITFAHDGSADELGAVEKGSDE
;
A
#
# COMPACT_ATOMS: atom_id res chain seq x y z
N MET A 1 -13.74 15.25 -4.34
CA MET A 1 -14.55 16.48 -4.14
C MET A 1 -13.72 17.75 -4.09
N THR A 2 -12.61 17.81 -3.35
CA THR A 2 -11.71 19.01 -3.33
C THR A 2 -11.21 19.42 -4.72
N LEU A 3 -10.99 18.45 -5.62
CA LEU A 3 -10.63 18.70 -7.01
C LEU A 3 -11.77 19.31 -7.86
N GLY A 4 -12.97 19.52 -7.33
CA GLY A 4 -14.11 20.08 -8.07
C GLY A 4 -15.10 19.06 -8.64
N PHE A 5 -14.96 17.77 -8.29
CA PHE A 5 -15.91 16.71 -8.64
C PHE A 5 -17.12 16.68 -7.72
N SER A 6 -18.28 16.34 -8.28
CA SER A 6 -19.47 15.98 -7.49
C SER A 6 -19.24 14.70 -6.65
N TRP A 7 -20.10 14.44 -5.67
CA TRP A 7 -20.00 13.22 -4.86
C TRP A 7 -20.17 11.94 -5.70
N ARG A 8 -21.06 11.96 -6.70
CA ARG A 8 -21.33 10.80 -7.59
C ARG A 8 -20.10 10.44 -8.41
N GLU A 9 -19.47 11.45 -9.01
CA GLU A 9 -18.24 11.26 -9.79
C GLU A 9 -17.08 10.84 -8.90
N THR A 10 -16.94 11.47 -7.72
CA THR A 10 -15.89 11.10 -6.76
C THR A 10 -15.99 9.61 -6.39
N ILE A 11 -17.18 9.11 -6.07
CA ILE A 11 -17.40 7.69 -5.77
C ILE A 11 -17.15 6.80 -6.99
N GLY A 12 -17.57 7.24 -8.18
CA GLY A 12 -17.31 6.53 -9.44
C GLY A 12 -15.82 6.38 -9.73
N ILE A 13 -15.03 7.44 -9.54
CA ILE A 13 -13.57 7.44 -9.70
C ILE A 13 -12.92 6.52 -8.66
N ILE A 14 -13.35 6.59 -7.40
CA ILE A 14 -12.85 5.72 -6.33
C ILE A 14 -13.12 4.26 -6.66
N PHE A 15 -14.34 3.91 -7.06
CA PHE A 15 -14.71 2.56 -7.44
C PHE A 15 -13.86 2.07 -8.63
N LEU A 16 -13.75 2.89 -9.70
CA LEU A 16 -13.00 2.53 -10.90
C LEU A 16 -11.50 2.33 -10.59
N GLY A 17 -10.87 3.25 -9.86
CA GLY A 17 -9.46 3.14 -9.49
C GLY A 17 -9.19 1.89 -8.65
N HIS A 18 -10.02 1.64 -7.64
CA HIS A 18 -9.89 0.44 -6.82
C HIS A 18 -10.22 -0.85 -7.58
N PHE A 19 -11.12 -0.79 -8.56
CA PHE A 19 -11.42 -1.93 -9.42
C PHE A 19 -10.21 -2.28 -10.29
N LEU A 20 -9.61 -1.29 -10.96
CA LEU A 20 -8.43 -1.48 -11.80
C LEU A 20 -7.23 -2.01 -10.99
N VAL A 21 -6.91 -1.42 -9.83
CA VAL A 21 -5.81 -1.94 -8.99
C VAL A 21 -6.14 -3.32 -8.43
N SER A 22 -7.40 -3.64 -8.14
CA SER A 22 -7.79 -4.97 -7.66
C SER A 22 -7.56 -6.07 -8.71
N LEU A 23 -7.66 -5.76 -10.01
CA LEU A 23 -7.30 -6.69 -11.09
C LEU A 23 -5.81 -7.01 -11.03
N VAL A 24 -4.96 -6.00 -10.88
CA VAL A 24 -3.50 -6.14 -10.76
C VAL A 24 -3.12 -6.91 -9.50
N ILE A 25 -3.72 -6.56 -8.36
CA ILE A 25 -3.54 -7.27 -7.08
C ILE A 25 -3.96 -8.73 -7.22
N THR A 26 -5.11 -9.00 -7.84
CA THR A 26 -5.61 -10.37 -8.02
C THR A 26 -4.70 -11.18 -8.94
N ALA A 27 -4.27 -10.60 -10.06
CA ALA A 27 -3.35 -11.23 -11.00
C ALA A 27 -2.03 -11.61 -10.32
N ASN A 28 -1.46 -10.72 -9.53
CA ASN A 28 -0.23 -11.04 -8.79
C ASN A 28 -0.48 -12.08 -7.69
N ALA A 29 -1.59 -11.94 -6.94
CA ALA A 29 -1.96 -12.84 -5.85
C ALA A 29 -2.20 -14.29 -6.29
N ILE A 30 -2.59 -14.53 -7.54
CA ILE A 30 -2.71 -15.89 -8.10
C ILE A 30 -1.35 -16.62 -8.03
N ILE A 31 -0.25 -15.90 -8.26
CA ILE A 31 1.11 -16.45 -8.24
C ILE A 31 1.46 -16.89 -6.81
N GLY A 32 1.26 -15.99 -5.83
CA GLY A 32 1.49 -16.30 -4.43
C GLY A 32 0.63 -17.46 -3.93
N SER A 33 -0.65 -17.54 -4.33
CA SER A 33 -1.52 -18.64 -3.90
C SER A 33 -1.24 -19.97 -4.60
N LYS A 34 -0.75 -19.96 -5.84
CA LYS A 34 -0.43 -21.18 -6.59
C LYS A 34 0.89 -21.79 -6.15
N TYR A 35 1.91 -20.95 -5.92
CA TYR A 35 3.28 -21.40 -5.63
C TYR A 35 3.68 -21.28 -4.16
N HIS A 36 2.83 -20.69 -3.32
CA HIS A 36 3.08 -20.47 -1.89
C HIS A 36 4.38 -19.69 -1.60
N ILE A 37 4.77 -18.79 -2.50
CA ILE A 37 5.98 -17.94 -2.38
C ILE A 37 5.62 -16.48 -2.05
N PRO A 38 6.46 -15.76 -1.29
CA PRO A 38 6.32 -14.31 -1.09
C PRO A 38 6.80 -13.51 -2.31
N TYR A 39 6.56 -12.21 -2.29
CA TYR A 39 7.00 -11.29 -3.35
C TYR A 39 8.52 -11.33 -3.56
N THR A 40 9.28 -11.38 -2.48
CA THR A 40 10.76 -11.35 -2.54
C THR A 40 11.32 -12.50 -3.37
N ILE A 41 10.71 -13.69 -3.27
CA ILE A 41 11.13 -14.87 -4.02
C ILE A 41 10.65 -14.80 -5.47
N GLN A 42 9.40 -14.39 -5.69
CA GLN A 42 8.88 -14.16 -7.05
C GLN A 42 9.73 -13.14 -7.82
N SER A 43 10.21 -12.08 -7.17
CA SER A 43 10.98 -11.03 -7.84
C SER A 43 12.27 -11.53 -8.50
N ARG A 44 12.79 -12.69 -8.06
CA ARG A 44 13.96 -13.35 -8.65
C ARG A 44 13.68 -13.89 -10.04
N THR A 45 12.45 -14.30 -10.36
CA THR A 45 12.12 -14.82 -11.69
C THR A 45 12.23 -13.72 -12.73
N GLY A 46 11.66 -12.54 -12.47
CA GLY A 46 11.69 -11.42 -13.40
C GLY A 46 13.05 -10.72 -13.46
N PHE A 47 13.58 -10.27 -12.33
CA PHE A 47 14.80 -9.44 -12.28
C PHE A 47 16.10 -10.25 -12.31
N GLY A 48 16.05 -11.55 -12.02
CA GLY A 48 17.22 -12.37 -11.75
C GLY A 48 17.64 -12.31 -10.28
N PHE A 49 18.39 -13.32 -9.84
CA PHE A 49 18.69 -13.55 -8.42
C PHE A 49 19.29 -12.31 -7.71
N PHE A 50 20.32 -11.67 -8.28
CA PHE A 50 20.99 -10.54 -7.63
C PHE A 50 20.30 -9.20 -7.89
N ALA A 51 19.78 -8.95 -9.09
CA ALA A 51 19.09 -7.68 -9.36
C ALA A 51 17.73 -7.58 -8.62
N SER A 52 17.13 -8.71 -8.24
CA SER A 52 15.92 -8.73 -7.40
C SER A 52 16.10 -8.01 -6.05
N PHE A 53 17.32 -8.00 -5.50
CA PHE A 53 17.60 -7.29 -4.25
C PHE A 53 17.34 -5.78 -4.36
N VAL A 54 17.52 -5.17 -5.54
CA VAL A 54 17.22 -3.75 -5.75
C VAL A 54 15.71 -3.50 -5.63
N ALA A 55 14.90 -4.33 -6.29
CA ALA A 55 13.44 -4.23 -6.21
C ALA A 55 12.93 -4.45 -4.78
N VAL A 56 13.46 -5.48 -4.10
CA VAL A 56 13.12 -5.79 -2.71
C VAL A 56 13.54 -4.66 -1.77
N PHE A 57 14.73 -4.08 -1.95
CA PHE A 57 15.21 -2.97 -1.12
C PHE A 57 14.34 -1.72 -1.25
N ILE A 58 13.98 -1.34 -2.47
CA ILE A 58 13.11 -0.17 -2.73
C ILE A 58 11.75 -0.37 -2.05
N ARG A 59 11.15 -1.56 -2.20
CA ARG A 59 9.90 -1.89 -1.51
C ARG A 59 10.10 -1.83 0.00
N MET A 60 11.14 -2.47 0.54
CA MET A 60 11.43 -2.48 1.97
C MET A 60 11.47 -1.07 2.57
N LEU A 61 12.15 -0.12 1.92
CA LEU A 61 12.21 1.29 2.35
C LEU A 61 10.81 1.90 2.45
N VAL A 62 9.99 1.72 1.40
CA VAL A 62 8.60 2.20 1.38
C VAL A 62 7.80 1.60 2.54
N GLY A 63 8.03 0.31 2.85
CA GLY A 63 7.43 -0.36 4.00
C GLY A 63 7.80 0.25 5.35
N PHE A 64 9.07 0.64 5.56
CA PHE A 64 9.49 1.33 6.79
C PHE A 64 8.80 2.69 6.95
N PHE A 65 8.74 3.50 5.89
CA PHE A 65 8.09 4.81 5.93
C PHE A 65 6.59 4.70 6.22
N TRP A 66 5.88 3.84 5.49
CA TRP A 66 4.45 3.61 5.74
C TRP A 66 4.19 3.04 7.12
N TYR A 67 5.10 2.21 7.64
CA TYR A 67 5.00 1.73 9.02
C TYR A 67 5.09 2.88 10.03
N GLY A 68 6.04 3.81 9.84
CA GLY A 68 6.18 5.00 10.68
C GLY A 68 4.96 5.92 10.61
N ILE A 69 4.49 6.24 9.39
CA ILE A 69 3.30 7.06 9.15
C ILE A 69 2.08 6.45 9.83
N ASN A 70 1.86 5.15 9.64
CA ASN A 70 0.73 4.45 10.24
C ASN A 70 0.85 4.32 11.76
N THR A 71 2.07 4.31 12.32
CA THR A 71 2.28 4.38 13.77
C THR A 71 1.89 5.74 14.32
N HIS A 72 2.22 6.83 13.61
CA HIS A 72 1.77 8.17 14.00
C HIS A 72 0.25 8.33 13.90
N ASN A 73 -0.39 7.83 12.84
CA ASN A 73 -1.85 7.85 12.73
C ASN A 73 -2.52 7.03 13.85
N GLY A 74 -1.89 5.94 14.29
CA GLY A 74 -2.37 5.17 15.42
C GLY A 74 -2.24 5.92 16.75
N ALA A 75 -1.17 6.68 16.91
CA ALA A 75 -0.96 7.58 18.03
C ALA A 75 -2.03 8.67 18.12
N LEU A 76 -2.49 9.22 16.98
CA LEU A 76 -3.60 10.19 16.95
C LEU A 76 -4.89 9.57 17.50
N CYS A 77 -5.16 8.31 17.13
CA CYS A 77 -6.31 7.57 17.66
C CYS A 77 -6.21 7.36 19.18
N VAL A 78 -5.02 7.00 19.68
CA VAL A 78 -4.77 6.85 21.13
C VAL A 78 -4.90 8.20 21.84
N ASN A 79 -4.42 9.29 21.23
CA ASN A 79 -4.58 10.63 21.77
C ASN A 79 -6.06 10.99 21.94
N ALA A 80 -6.88 10.71 20.93
CA ALA A 80 -8.34 10.89 21.00
C ALA A 80 -8.99 10.06 22.12
N VAL A 81 -8.56 8.79 22.31
CA VAL A 81 -9.03 7.96 23.45
C VAL A 81 -8.66 8.60 24.79
N ILE A 82 -7.40 9.01 24.97
CA ILE A 82 -6.92 9.59 26.23
C ILE A 82 -7.66 10.90 26.52
N LEU A 83 -7.86 11.77 25.53
CA LEU A 83 -8.62 13.01 25.67
C LEU A 83 -10.09 12.78 26.02
N ALA A 84 -10.69 11.73 25.47
CA ALA A 84 -12.08 11.37 25.77
C ALA A 84 -12.25 10.86 27.21
N ILE A 85 -11.30 10.08 27.73
CA ILE A 85 -11.32 9.55 29.11
C ILE A 85 -10.90 10.63 30.11
N TRP A 86 -9.82 11.35 29.82
CA TRP A 86 -9.21 12.37 30.67
C TRP A 86 -9.07 13.69 29.91
N PRO A 87 -10.09 14.58 29.98
CA PRO A 87 -10.05 15.88 29.33
C PRO A 87 -8.89 16.77 29.77
N SER A 88 -8.42 16.61 31.02
CA SER A 88 -7.25 17.34 31.56
C SER A 88 -5.96 17.07 30.80
N PHE A 89 -5.90 16.00 30.00
CA PHE A 89 -4.76 15.71 29.14
C PHE A 89 -4.59 16.75 28.01
N ARG A 90 -5.60 17.58 27.73
CA ARG A 90 -5.51 18.71 26.81
C ARG A 90 -4.59 19.82 27.34
N ASP A 91 -4.52 19.99 28.65
CA ASP A 91 -3.82 21.11 29.29
C ASP A 91 -2.38 20.76 29.71
N VAL A 92 -1.86 19.61 29.26
CA VAL A 92 -0.48 19.19 29.56
C VAL A 92 0.49 20.16 28.89
N PRO A 93 1.37 20.85 29.66
CA PRO A 93 2.30 21.81 29.08
C PRO A 93 3.31 21.09 28.20
N ASN A 94 3.60 21.68 27.03
CA ASN A 94 4.59 21.13 26.12
C ASN A 94 6.00 21.36 26.66
N ALA A 95 6.69 20.27 27.03
CA ALA A 95 8.08 20.25 27.47
C ALA A 95 9.09 20.04 26.33
N LEU A 96 8.63 19.75 25.11
CA LEU A 96 9.47 19.52 23.94
C LEU A 96 9.70 20.82 23.15
N PRO A 97 10.90 21.02 22.56
CA PRO A 97 11.17 22.20 21.74
C PRO A 97 10.31 22.19 20.47
N GLU A 98 9.96 23.36 19.94
CA GLU A 98 9.17 23.47 18.70
C GLU A 98 9.86 22.77 17.50
N SER A 99 11.18 22.73 17.49
CA SER A 99 11.98 22.03 16.48
C SER A 99 11.76 20.50 16.46
N ALA A 100 11.12 19.92 17.47
CA ALA A 100 10.81 18.49 17.52
C ALA A 100 9.63 18.10 16.62
N ASN A 101 8.85 19.08 16.11
CA ASN A 101 7.63 18.88 15.31
C ASN A 101 6.61 17.92 15.94
N ILE A 102 6.64 17.76 17.26
CA ILE A 102 5.72 16.91 18.01
C ILE A 102 5.54 17.49 19.41
N THR A 103 4.30 17.49 19.91
CA THR A 103 4.00 17.94 21.26
C THR A 103 4.25 16.84 22.29
N THR A 104 4.49 17.22 23.53
CA THR A 104 4.65 16.27 24.66
C THR A 104 3.44 15.35 24.76
N GLN A 105 2.25 15.92 24.63
CA GLN A 105 0.98 15.19 24.61
C GLN A 105 0.96 14.10 23.53
N MET A 106 1.33 14.46 22.29
CA MET A 106 1.34 13.53 21.17
C MET A 106 2.46 12.49 21.31
N MET A 107 3.63 12.85 21.85
CA MET A 107 4.72 11.93 22.13
C MET A 107 4.33 10.87 23.18
N THR A 108 3.56 11.25 24.20
CA THR A 108 3.00 10.30 25.17
C THR A 108 2.05 9.33 24.48
N SER A 109 1.09 9.82 23.70
CA SER A 109 0.16 8.97 22.95
C SER A 109 0.88 8.06 21.94
N TYR A 110 1.95 8.56 21.32
CA TYR A 110 2.81 7.82 20.42
C TYR A 110 3.52 6.66 21.11
N THR A 111 4.11 6.93 22.27
CA THR A 111 4.77 5.90 23.09
C THR A 111 3.78 4.84 23.55
N VAL A 112 2.59 5.25 23.99
CA VAL A 112 1.52 4.31 24.40
C VAL A 112 1.09 3.44 23.22
N TYR A 113 0.80 4.04 22.05
CA TYR A 113 0.43 3.28 20.85
C TYR A 113 1.55 2.31 20.44
N PHE A 114 2.81 2.77 20.43
CA PHE A 114 3.95 1.94 20.10
C PHE A 114 4.03 0.71 21.01
N LEU A 115 3.94 0.88 22.33
CA LEU A 115 3.93 -0.21 23.30
C LEU A 115 2.76 -1.18 23.08
N ILE A 116 1.56 -0.67 22.76
CA ILE A 116 0.39 -1.51 22.41
C ILE A 116 0.67 -2.37 21.18
N THR A 117 1.43 -1.87 20.20
CA THR A 117 1.67 -2.61 18.96
C THR A 117 2.69 -3.75 19.13
N LEU A 118 3.66 -3.63 20.04
CA LEU A 118 4.79 -4.57 20.16
C LEU A 118 4.40 -6.04 20.39
N PRO A 119 3.40 -6.40 21.23
CA PRO A 119 2.98 -7.78 21.40
C PRO A 119 2.47 -8.42 20.11
N PHE A 120 1.81 -7.64 19.24
CA PHE A 120 1.25 -8.15 17.99
C PHE A 120 2.33 -8.46 16.94
N HIS A 121 3.53 -7.87 17.05
CA HIS A 121 4.67 -8.15 16.17
C HIS A 121 5.22 -9.56 16.37
N TRP A 122 4.97 -10.17 17.53
CA TRP A 122 5.37 -11.54 17.83
C TRP A 122 4.49 -12.58 17.11
N ILE A 123 3.25 -12.20 16.76
CA ILE A 123 2.26 -13.10 16.19
C ILE A 123 2.64 -13.39 14.74
N HIS A 124 2.85 -14.68 14.45
CA HIS A 124 3.16 -15.09 13.09
C HIS A 124 1.96 -14.86 12.16
N PRO A 125 2.16 -14.39 10.90
CA PRO A 125 1.08 -14.04 9.97
C PRO A 125 -0.03 -15.09 9.81
N ARG A 126 0.35 -16.38 9.81
CA ARG A 126 -0.58 -17.53 9.75
C ARG A 126 -1.69 -17.50 10.81
N TYR A 127 -1.43 -16.94 11.99
CA TYR A 127 -2.37 -16.88 13.10
C TYR A 127 -3.10 -15.54 13.21
N LEU A 128 -2.85 -14.57 12.34
CA LEU A 128 -3.50 -13.25 12.44
C LEU A 128 -4.99 -13.24 12.07
N LYS A 129 -5.56 -14.36 11.59
CA LYS A 129 -6.97 -14.40 11.17
C LYS A 129 -7.92 -13.95 12.29
N TRP A 130 -7.75 -14.49 13.51
CA TRP A 130 -8.63 -14.15 14.64
C TRP A 130 -8.59 -12.65 14.96
N PHE A 131 -7.43 -12.01 14.79
CA PHE A 131 -7.27 -10.58 15.00
C PHE A 131 -8.07 -9.77 13.97
N PHE A 132 -8.08 -10.17 12.69
CA PHE A 132 -8.92 -9.53 11.66
C PHE A 132 -10.41 -9.79 11.86
N ASP A 133 -10.78 -10.96 12.39
CA ASP A 133 -12.17 -11.27 12.74
C ASP A 133 -12.66 -10.31 13.85
N ILE A 134 -11.89 -10.15 14.93
CA ILE A 134 -12.18 -9.18 16.00
C ILE A 134 -12.20 -7.75 15.46
N LYS A 135 -11.21 -7.37 14.64
CA LYS A 135 -11.16 -6.05 13.99
C LYS A 135 -12.47 -5.76 13.27
N THR A 136 -12.99 -6.73 12.51
CA THR A 136 -14.24 -6.56 11.77
C THR A 136 -15.43 -6.34 12.70
N ILE A 137 -15.53 -7.12 13.79
CA ILE A 137 -16.59 -7.02 14.79
C ILE A 137 -16.56 -5.68 15.53
N VAL A 138 -15.38 -5.12 15.79
CA VAL A 138 -15.22 -3.88 16.59
C VAL A 138 -15.25 -2.62 15.71
N CYS A 139 -14.59 -2.64 14.54
CA CYS A 139 -14.42 -1.44 13.72
C CYS A 139 -15.67 -1.10 12.92
N LEU A 140 -16.43 -2.09 12.42
CA LEU A 140 -17.65 -1.82 11.66
C LEU A 140 -18.68 -1.06 12.51
N PRO A 141 -19.02 -1.49 13.74
CA PRO A 141 -19.91 -0.71 14.61
C PRO A 141 -19.40 0.71 14.87
N GLY A 142 -18.09 0.92 15.00
CA GLY A 142 -17.50 2.26 15.16
C GLY A 142 -17.81 3.18 13.99
N VAL A 143 -17.63 2.69 12.75
CA VAL A 143 -17.96 3.45 11.53
C VAL A 143 -19.47 3.71 11.43
N PHE A 144 -20.31 2.71 11.71
CA PHE A 144 -21.75 2.88 11.70
C PHE A 144 -22.25 3.80 12.82
N ALA A 145 -21.56 3.86 13.95
CA ALA A 145 -21.86 4.81 15.03
C ALA A 145 -21.59 6.26 14.60
N LEU A 146 -20.46 6.54 13.93
CA LEU A 146 -20.26 7.87 13.32
C LEU A 146 -21.32 8.19 12.28
N LEU A 147 -21.66 7.22 11.42
CA LEU A 147 -22.67 7.43 10.39
C LEU A 147 -24.03 7.73 11.02
N GLY A 148 -24.42 6.99 12.06
CA GLY A 148 -25.65 7.22 12.81
C GLY A 148 -25.67 8.61 13.46
N TRP A 149 -24.56 9.03 14.06
CA TRP A 149 -24.40 10.39 14.56
C TRP A 149 -24.56 11.44 13.46
N ALA A 150 -23.86 11.27 12.33
CA ALA A 150 -23.91 12.21 11.21
C ALA A 150 -25.33 12.35 10.65
N CYS A 151 -26.02 11.23 10.43
CA CYS A 151 -27.40 11.22 9.97
C CYS A 151 -28.35 11.87 10.97
N HIS A 152 -28.14 11.67 12.28
CA HIS A 152 -28.95 12.32 13.31
C HIS A 152 -28.77 13.85 13.30
N GLN A 153 -27.53 14.33 13.25
CA GLN A 153 -27.23 15.75 13.27
C GLN A 153 -27.69 16.50 12.01
N SER A 154 -27.69 15.83 10.86
CA SER A 154 -27.99 16.42 9.55
C SER A 154 -29.38 16.06 9.00
N ASN A 155 -30.27 15.51 9.84
CA ASN A 155 -31.62 15.08 9.45
C ASN A 155 -31.63 14.15 8.21
N GLY A 156 -30.73 13.16 8.20
CA GLY A 156 -30.64 12.11 7.17
C GLY A 156 -29.39 12.14 6.28
N GLY A 157 -28.50 13.13 6.39
CA GLY A 157 -27.16 13.11 5.77
C GLY A 157 -27.09 13.45 4.27
N LEU A 158 -28.17 13.20 3.52
CA LEU A 158 -28.20 13.33 2.05
C LEU A 158 -28.42 14.76 1.54
N HIS A 159 -28.64 15.72 2.44
CA HIS A 159 -28.90 17.13 2.10
C HIS A 159 -27.75 18.07 2.48
N THR A 160 -26.60 17.51 2.85
CA THR A 160 -25.42 18.29 3.26
C THR A 160 -24.81 19.06 2.09
N THR A 161 -24.06 20.12 2.38
CA THR A 161 -23.43 20.97 1.36
C THR A 161 -22.57 20.16 0.37
N LEU A 162 -21.86 19.14 0.86
CA LEU A 162 -21.07 18.22 0.03
C LEU A 162 -21.95 17.40 -0.94
N PHE A 163 -23.14 16.97 -0.53
CA PHE A 163 -24.06 16.25 -1.43
C PHE A 163 -24.68 17.17 -2.49
N LEU A 164 -24.83 18.45 -2.19
CA LEU A 164 -25.34 19.45 -3.11
C LEU A 164 -24.26 19.99 -4.08
N GLN A 165 -22.97 19.79 -3.76
CA GLN A 165 -21.86 20.23 -4.60
C GLN A 165 -21.93 19.62 -6.00
N ARG A 166 -22.04 20.49 -7.00
CA ARG A 166 -21.99 20.15 -8.43
C ARG A 166 -20.55 20.17 -8.93
N THR A 167 -20.32 19.47 -10.03
CA THR A 167 -19.04 19.46 -10.73
C THR A 167 -18.73 20.86 -11.27
N SER A 168 -17.58 21.41 -10.90
CA SER A 168 -17.10 22.72 -11.37
C SER A 168 -16.17 22.63 -12.58
N LEU A 169 -15.60 21.44 -12.83
CA LEU A 169 -14.62 21.20 -13.89
C LEU A 169 -15.26 20.93 -15.25
N HIS A 170 -14.67 21.47 -16.32
CA HIS A 170 -15.18 21.33 -17.69
C HIS A 170 -14.04 21.08 -18.70
N GLY A 171 -14.36 20.44 -19.84
CA GLY A 171 -13.43 20.26 -20.95
C GLY A 171 -12.15 19.48 -20.60
N SER A 172 -11.00 19.99 -21.03
CA SER A 172 -9.70 19.33 -20.79
C SER A 172 -9.30 19.31 -19.31
N GLU A 173 -9.74 20.29 -18.51
CA GLU A 173 -9.45 20.36 -17.08
C GLU A 173 -10.11 19.19 -16.34
N TYR A 174 -11.36 18.88 -16.70
CA TYR A 174 -12.07 17.70 -16.22
C TYR A 174 -11.31 16.41 -16.51
N SER A 175 -10.85 16.22 -17.75
CA SER A 175 -10.16 15.00 -18.17
C SER A 175 -8.86 14.78 -17.40
N TRP A 176 -8.03 15.82 -17.24
CA TRP A 176 -6.77 15.71 -16.48
C TRP A 176 -6.99 15.54 -14.98
N ALA A 177 -7.96 16.25 -14.41
CA ALA A 177 -8.34 16.03 -13.01
C ALA A 177 -8.87 14.62 -12.78
N PHE A 178 -9.63 14.06 -13.73
CA PHE A 178 -10.17 12.70 -13.64
C PHE A 178 -9.04 11.68 -13.67
N LEU A 179 -8.11 11.82 -14.62
CA LEU A 179 -6.94 10.95 -14.75
C LEU A 179 -6.03 11.04 -13.52
N GLY A 180 -5.75 12.24 -13.02
CA GLY A 180 -4.97 12.44 -11.80
C GLY A 180 -5.64 11.84 -10.57
N ALA A 181 -6.95 12.01 -10.41
CA ALA A 181 -7.70 11.40 -9.32
C ALA A 181 -7.73 9.86 -9.42
N LEU A 182 -7.94 9.31 -10.61
CA LEU A 182 -7.89 7.87 -10.85
C LEU A 182 -6.50 7.30 -10.52
N ASN A 183 -5.45 7.98 -10.97
CA ASN A 183 -4.08 7.61 -10.74
C ASN A 183 -3.70 7.64 -9.24
N SER A 184 -4.18 8.64 -8.49
CA SER A 184 -4.04 8.69 -7.03
C SER A 184 -4.63 7.46 -6.34
N MET A 185 -5.80 6.98 -6.78
CA MET A 185 -6.42 5.76 -6.24
C MET A 185 -5.60 4.50 -6.55
N LEU A 186 -5.03 4.41 -7.75
CA LEU A 186 -4.15 3.30 -8.14
C LEU A 186 -2.86 3.30 -7.31
N GLY A 187 -2.23 4.47 -7.17
CA GLY A 187 -0.99 4.67 -6.44
C GLY A 187 -1.06 4.31 -4.96
N ASN A 188 -2.21 4.59 -4.31
CA ASN A 188 -2.45 4.26 -2.90
C ASN A 188 -2.26 2.75 -2.60
N TYR A 189 -2.66 1.90 -3.55
CA TYR A 189 -2.54 0.44 -3.44
C TYR A 189 -1.40 -0.15 -4.28
N GLY A 190 -0.56 0.70 -4.89
CA GLY A 190 0.60 0.25 -5.66
C GLY A 190 1.59 -0.54 -4.80
N THR A 191 1.64 -0.27 -3.50
CA THR A 191 2.43 -1.10 -2.60
C THR A 191 1.89 -2.53 -2.54
N MET A 192 0.61 -2.68 -2.24
CA MET A 192 -0.10 -3.96 -2.17
C MET A 192 -0.05 -4.74 -3.49
N ALA A 193 -0.14 -4.04 -4.62
CA ALA A 193 -0.04 -4.64 -5.95
C ALA A 193 1.23 -5.47 -6.15
N VAL A 194 2.35 -5.01 -5.60
CA VAL A 194 3.66 -5.70 -5.66
C VAL A 194 3.75 -6.88 -4.69
N ASN A 195 3.35 -6.67 -3.43
CA ASN A 195 3.68 -7.58 -2.31
C ASN A 195 2.52 -8.45 -1.82
N ILE A 196 1.36 -8.46 -2.50
CA ILE A 196 0.20 -9.26 -2.10
C ILE A 196 0.52 -10.75 -1.90
N ASN A 197 1.57 -11.26 -2.54
CA ASN A 197 2.03 -12.64 -2.43
C ASN A 197 2.48 -13.02 -1.02
N ASP A 198 2.89 -12.06 -0.20
CA ASP A 198 3.19 -12.27 1.22
C ASP A 198 1.97 -12.78 1.99
N PHE A 199 0.76 -12.44 1.54
CA PHE A 199 -0.52 -12.88 2.08
C PHE A 199 -1.11 -14.04 1.29
N ALA A 200 -1.09 -13.94 -0.04
CA ALA A 200 -1.74 -14.90 -0.91
C ALA A 200 -1.14 -16.31 -0.77
N ARG A 201 0.15 -16.43 -0.39
CA ARG A 201 0.78 -17.71 -0.07
C ARG A 201 0.14 -18.51 1.05
N TYR A 202 -0.68 -17.89 1.90
CA TYR A 202 -1.42 -18.58 2.96
C TYR A 202 -2.85 -18.96 2.55
N ALA A 203 -3.26 -18.67 1.32
CA ALA A 203 -4.58 -19.05 0.81
C ALA A 203 -4.70 -20.58 0.70
N ARG A 204 -5.86 -21.12 1.07
CA ARG A 204 -6.17 -22.56 0.91
C ARG A 204 -6.45 -22.93 -0.54
N SER A 205 -6.89 -21.98 -1.36
CA SER A 205 -7.22 -22.17 -2.77
C SER A 205 -7.05 -20.86 -3.54
N THR A 206 -6.49 -20.95 -4.74
CA THR A 206 -6.38 -19.83 -5.69
C THR A 206 -7.72 -19.21 -6.04
N ARG A 207 -8.82 -19.98 -6.01
CA ARG A 207 -10.17 -19.45 -6.30
C ARG A 207 -10.59 -18.35 -5.32
N MET A 208 -10.13 -18.40 -4.08
CA MET A 208 -10.44 -17.39 -3.05
C MET A 208 -9.81 -16.04 -3.33
N VAL A 209 -8.80 -15.98 -4.21
CA VAL A 209 -8.11 -14.74 -4.54
C VAL A 209 -8.99 -13.83 -5.40
N TYR A 210 -9.84 -14.39 -6.27
CA TYR A 210 -10.73 -13.64 -7.17
C TYR A 210 -11.78 -12.79 -6.46
N VAL A 211 -12.14 -13.14 -5.22
CA VAL A 211 -13.08 -12.34 -4.40
C VAL A 211 -12.60 -10.89 -4.26
N LYS A 212 -11.28 -10.65 -4.29
CA LYS A 212 -10.69 -9.31 -4.19
C LYS A 212 -11.13 -8.37 -5.31
N ILE A 213 -11.42 -8.88 -6.52
CA ILE A 213 -11.82 -8.07 -7.68
C ILE A 213 -13.04 -7.20 -7.37
N LEU A 214 -14.00 -7.74 -6.60
CA LEU A 214 -15.21 -7.01 -6.23
C LEU A 214 -15.16 -6.53 -4.78
N ALA A 215 -14.60 -7.32 -3.86
CA ALA A 215 -14.58 -6.96 -2.45
C ALA A 215 -13.79 -5.67 -2.17
N VAL A 216 -12.66 -5.46 -2.86
CA VAL A 216 -11.84 -4.24 -2.68
C VAL A 216 -12.60 -2.99 -3.15
N PRO A 217 -13.01 -2.85 -4.42
CA PRO A 217 -13.68 -1.64 -4.87
C PRO A 217 -15.02 -1.39 -4.18
N LEU A 218 -15.81 -2.42 -3.87
CA LEU A 218 -17.07 -2.25 -3.15
C LEU A 218 -16.86 -1.75 -1.72
N SER A 219 -15.84 -2.26 -1.02
CA SER A 219 -15.52 -1.79 0.34
C SER A 219 -15.11 -0.31 0.32
N PHE A 220 -14.26 0.09 -0.63
CA PHE A 220 -13.85 1.48 -0.79
C PHE A 220 -14.99 2.41 -1.18
N MET A 221 -15.86 1.96 -2.07
CA MET A 221 -17.07 2.69 -2.46
C MET A 221 -17.98 2.93 -1.25
N LEU A 222 -18.26 1.89 -0.46
CA LEU A 222 -19.10 2.00 0.73
C LEU A 222 -18.47 2.89 1.79
N MET A 223 -17.19 2.71 2.09
CA MET A 223 -16.47 3.54 3.06
C MET A 223 -16.41 5.01 2.64
N SER A 224 -16.20 5.29 1.36
CA SER A 224 -16.14 6.65 0.84
C SER A 224 -17.51 7.32 0.86
N PHE A 225 -18.58 6.58 0.53
CA PHE A 225 -19.95 7.07 0.65
C PHE A 225 -20.28 7.47 2.09
N MET A 226 -19.98 6.59 3.06
CA MET A 226 -20.16 6.89 4.48
C MET A 226 -19.30 8.09 4.93
N GLY A 227 -18.05 8.16 4.46
CA GLY A 227 -17.14 9.26 4.75
C GLY A 227 -17.64 10.62 4.25
N ILE A 228 -18.22 10.68 3.05
CA ILE A 228 -18.80 11.93 2.51
C ILE A 228 -20.00 12.38 3.35
N ILE A 229 -20.87 11.46 3.79
CA ILE A 229 -22.00 11.79 4.68
C ILE A 229 -21.49 12.36 6.01
N ILE A 230 -20.51 11.68 6.62
CA ILE A 230 -19.94 12.07 7.91
C ILE A 230 -19.24 13.44 7.81
N ALA A 231 -18.39 13.63 6.80
CA ALA A 231 -17.67 14.87 6.59
C ALA A 231 -18.63 16.03 6.24
N GLY A 232 -19.68 15.78 5.45
CA GLY A 232 -20.68 16.78 5.10
C GLY A 232 -21.47 17.22 6.33
N ALA A 233 -21.96 16.28 7.13
CA ALA A 233 -22.71 16.58 8.34
C ALA A 233 -21.86 17.34 9.38
N ALA A 234 -20.60 16.92 9.57
CA ALA A 234 -19.69 17.61 10.48
C ALA A 234 -19.34 19.02 9.97
N SER A 235 -19.08 19.17 8.67
CA SER A 235 -18.69 20.47 8.11
C SER A 235 -19.83 21.48 8.18
N ASP A 236 -21.07 21.03 7.95
CA ASP A 236 -22.26 21.87 8.05
C ASP A 236 -22.58 22.23 9.51
N LEU A 237 -22.42 21.28 10.44
CA LEU A 237 -22.70 21.47 11.86
C LEU A 237 -21.71 22.44 12.54
N TYR A 238 -20.43 22.34 12.18
CA TYR A 238 -19.36 23.12 12.80
C TYR A 238 -18.88 24.30 11.95
N GLU A 239 -19.57 24.58 10.84
CA GLU A 239 -19.29 25.69 9.90
C GLU A 239 -17.82 25.77 9.43
N THR A 240 -17.13 24.62 9.42
CA THR A 240 -15.71 24.50 9.10
C THR A 240 -15.47 23.24 8.29
N SER A 241 -14.55 23.25 7.34
CA SER A 241 -14.29 22.06 6.52
C SER A 241 -13.59 20.98 7.36
N ILE A 242 -14.33 19.95 7.76
CA ILE A 242 -13.84 18.84 8.57
C ILE A 242 -14.05 17.54 7.81
N TRP A 243 -12.94 16.85 7.53
CA TRP A 243 -12.92 15.56 6.84
C TRP A 243 -12.35 14.43 7.71
N ASP A 244 -11.58 14.77 8.74
CA ASP A 244 -10.94 13.81 9.63
C ASP A 244 -11.88 13.36 10.76
N PRO A 245 -12.22 12.06 10.87
CA PRO A 245 -13.04 11.53 11.96
C PRO A 245 -12.48 11.80 13.36
N LEU A 246 -11.15 11.81 13.53
CA LEU A 246 -10.54 12.08 14.83
C LEU A 246 -10.81 13.51 15.28
N THR A 247 -10.69 14.46 14.34
CA THR A 247 -11.07 15.86 14.54
C THR A 247 -12.55 15.99 14.90
N ILE A 248 -13.47 15.29 14.22
CA ILE A 248 -14.90 15.29 14.55
C ILE A 248 -15.15 14.88 16.01
N MET A 249 -14.52 13.78 16.45
CA MET A 249 -14.67 13.29 17.82
C MET A 249 -14.12 14.24 18.88
N SER A 250 -13.15 15.10 18.53
CA SER A 250 -12.62 16.09 19.46
C SER A 250 -13.66 17.14 19.90
N TYR A 251 -14.72 17.33 19.10
CA TYR A 251 -15.85 18.20 19.43
C TYR A 251 -16.85 17.54 20.40
N TRP A 252 -16.81 16.22 20.60
CA TRP A 252 -17.74 15.47 21.46
C TRP A 252 -17.36 15.54 22.94
N SER A 253 -17.11 16.74 23.46
CA SER A 253 -16.60 16.97 24.82
C SER A 253 -17.66 17.38 25.85
N GLY A 254 -18.85 17.79 25.40
CA GLY A 254 -19.86 18.48 26.23
C GLY A 254 -20.58 17.62 27.29
N SER A 255 -20.69 16.29 27.13
CA SER A 255 -21.37 15.41 28.08
C SER A 255 -20.58 14.12 28.35
N SER A 256 -20.84 13.45 29.48
CA SER A 256 -20.22 12.16 29.80
C SER A 256 -20.54 11.08 28.75
N GLY A 257 -21.77 11.08 28.22
CA GLY A 257 -22.18 10.19 27.13
C GLY A 257 -21.44 10.49 25.82
N ALA A 258 -21.28 11.76 25.46
CA ALA A 258 -20.53 12.16 24.26
C ALA A 258 -19.04 11.77 24.35
N ARG A 259 -18.43 11.97 25.52
CA ARG A 259 -17.05 11.53 25.77
C ARG A 259 -16.91 10.01 25.72
N ALA A 260 -17.86 9.27 26.29
CA ALA A 260 -17.86 7.81 26.19
C ALA A 260 -17.96 7.35 24.72
N ALA A 261 -18.85 7.95 23.94
CA ALA A 261 -18.96 7.67 22.50
C ALA A 261 -17.64 7.96 21.76
N ALA A 262 -17.01 9.10 22.01
CA ALA A 262 -15.71 9.46 21.43
C ALA A 262 -14.62 8.44 21.80
N ALA A 263 -14.60 7.96 23.05
CA ALA A 263 -13.64 6.96 23.51
C ALA A 263 -13.83 5.61 22.81
N PHE A 264 -15.06 5.08 22.75
CA PHE A 264 -15.34 3.79 22.10
C PHE A 264 -15.06 3.82 20.60
N VAL A 265 -15.46 4.89 19.94
CA VAL A 265 -15.20 5.08 18.52
C VAL A 265 -13.69 5.21 18.27
N SER A 266 -12.98 6.06 19.01
CA SER A 266 -11.52 6.22 18.87
C SER A 266 -10.79 4.91 19.13
N LEU A 267 -11.22 4.11 20.11
CA LEU A 267 -10.66 2.78 20.39
C LEU A 267 -10.83 1.83 19.19
N SER A 268 -11.97 1.91 18.49
CA SER A 268 -12.17 1.16 17.24
C SER A 268 -11.18 1.59 16.15
N PHE A 269 -10.85 2.88 16.04
CA PHE A 269 -9.84 3.38 15.11
C PHE A 269 -8.42 2.96 15.51
N VAL A 270 -8.10 2.91 16.81
CA VAL A 270 -6.82 2.35 17.31
C VAL A 270 -6.64 0.92 16.79
N LEU A 271 -7.66 0.07 16.95
CA LEU A 271 -7.63 -1.31 16.45
C LEU A 271 -7.58 -1.39 14.92
N ALA A 272 -8.33 -0.52 14.23
CA ALA A 272 -8.33 -0.44 12.77
C ALA A 272 -6.92 -0.16 12.24
N GLN A 273 -6.24 0.82 12.85
CA GLN A 273 -4.91 1.29 12.48
C GLN A 273 -3.82 0.29 12.83
N LEU A 274 -3.91 -0.35 14.01
CA LEU A 274 -3.04 -1.46 14.39
C LEU A 274 -3.10 -2.58 13.35
N GLY A 275 -4.31 -2.98 12.96
CA GLY A 275 -4.47 -4.03 11.98
C GLY A 275 -3.98 -3.67 10.59
N ALA A 276 -4.25 -2.44 10.15
CA ALA A 276 -3.77 -1.95 8.86
C ALA A 276 -2.25 -1.91 8.81
N ASN A 277 -1.59 -1.44 9.89
CA ASN A 277 -0.14 -1.31 9.91
C ASN A 277 0.57 -2.67 9.92
N ILE A 278 0.06 -3.62 10.72
CA ILE A 278 0.61 -4.97 10.77
C ILE A 278 0.44 -5.67 9.42
N SER A 279 -0.76 -5.60 8.82
CA SER A 279 -1.03 -6.26 7.54
C SER A 279 -0.32 -5.61 6.37
N ALA A 280 -0.36 -4.29 6.23
CA ALA A 280 0.11 -3.66 4.99
C ALA A 280 1.64 -3.52 4.97
N ASN A 281 2.24 -3.22 6.12
CA ASN A 281 3.62 -2.74 6.17
C ASN A 281 4.54 -3.70 6.91
N CYS A 282 4.17 -4.11 8.12
CA CYS A 282 5.03 -4.89 8.99
C CYS A 282 5.40 -6.24 8.37
N ILE A 283 4.41 -7.05 7.98
CA ILE A 283 4.63 -8.40 7.46
C ILE A 283 5.45 -8.37 6.18
N SER A 284 5.14 -7.45 5.28
CA SER A 284 5.82 -7.35 4.00
C SER A 284 7.26 -6.87 4.12
N ALA A 285 7.50 -5.76 4.81
CA ALA A 285 8.87 -5.31 5.04
C ALA A 285 9.68 -6.36 5.83
N SER A 286 9.03 -7.17 6.69
CA SER A 286 9.71 -8.26 7.40
C SER A 286 10.12 -9.40 6.47
N ASN A 287 9.29 -9.72 5.47
CA ASN A 287 9.67 -10.66 4.41
C ASN A 287 10.82 -10.09 3.57
N ASP A 288 10.80 -8.78 3.26
CA ASP A 288 11.84 -8.09 2.52
C ASP A 288 13.19 -8.14 3.26
N LEU A 289 13.21 -7.76 4.54
CA LEU A 289 14.39 -7.85 5.40
C LEU A 289 14.93 -9.28 5.51
N ASN A 290 14.04 -10.26 5.70
CA ASN A 290 14.43 -11.67 5.74
C ASN A 290 15.05 -12.12 4.41
N ALA A 291 14.51 -11.66 3.27
CA ALA A 291 15.09 -11.98 1.98
C ALA A 291 16.46 -11.33 1.75
N MET A 292 16.68 -10.12 2.28
CA MET A 292 17.95 -9.41 2.21
C MET A 292 19.03 -9.99 3.13
N PHE A 293 18.64 -10.37 4.37
CA PHE A 293 19.57 -10.82 5.41
C PHE A 293 19.12 -12.16 6.04
N PRO A 294 18.98 -13.24 5.25
CA PRO A 294 18.33 -14.48 5.69
C PRO A 294 19.05 -15.19 6.84
N SER A 295 20.38 -15.03 6.96
CA SER A 295 21.17 -15.62 8.05
C SER A 295 20.97 -14.93 9.40
N TYR A 296 20.49 -13.67 9.40
CA TYR A 296 20.43 -12.82 10.60
C TYR A 296 19.00 -12.49 11.03
N VAL A 297 18.12 -12.31 10.05
CA VAL A 297 16.76 -11.79 10.24
C VAL A 297 15.75 -12.86 9.87
N ASN A 298 14.99 -13.33 10.85
CA ASN A 298 13.74 -14.07 10.60
C ASN A 298 12.54 -13.12 10.65
N LEU A 299 11.34 -13.59 10.31
CA LEU A 299 10.14 -12.75 10.28
C LEU A 299 9.87 -12.00 11.59
N ARG A 300 10.05 -12.64 12.76
CA ARG A 300 9.83 -11.99 14.05
C ARG A 300 10.85 -10.89 14.31
N ARG A 301 12.14 -11.18 14.07
CA ARG A 301 13.22 -10.19 14.19
C ARG A 301 13.00 -9.02 13.23
N GLY A 302 12.62 -9.31 11.99
CA GLY A 302 12.26 -8.32 10.98
C GLY A 302 11.15 -7.40 11.46
N SER A 303 10.06 -7.96 11.99
CA SER A 303 8.92 -7.20 12.52
C SER A 303 9.36 -6.19 13.58
N TYR A 304 10.24 -6.58 14.52
CA TYR A 304 10.76 -5.65 15.52
C TYR A 304 11.72 -4.62 14.94
N ILE A 305 12.60 -5.00 14.02
CA ILE A 305 13.49 -4.04 13.35
C ILE A 305 12.65 -2.95 12.66
N ILE A 306 11.58 -3.32 11.96
CA ILE A 306 10.67 -2.37 11.32
C ILE A 306 9.91 -1.54 12.34
N ALA A 307 9.47 -2.16 13.43
CA ALA A 307 8.84 -1.43 14.53
C ALA A 307 9.75 -0.31 15.03
N PHE A 308 11.01 -0.60 15.35
CA PHE A 308 11.92 0.41 15.90
C PHE A 308 12.43 1.41 14.86
N VAL A 309 12.88 0.94 13.69
CA VAL A 309 13.43 1.81 12.64
C VAL A 309 12.33 2.65 12.00
N GLY A 310 11.21 2.03 11.64
CA GLY A 310 10.09 2.71 11.01
C GLY A 310 9.39 3.69 11.96
N ALA A 311 9.14 3.31 13.22
CA ALA A 311 8.49 4.20 14.18
C ALA A 311 9.42 5.32 14.67
N TRP A 312 10.66 4.99 15.06
CA TRP A 312 11.50 5.94 15.78
C TRP A 312 12.61 6.55 14.93
N ALA A 313 13.37 5.72 14.20
CA ALA A 313 14.55 6.22 13.48
C ALA A 313 14.17 7.11 12.27
N LEU A 314 13.02 6.86 11.64
CA LEU A 314 12.53 7.67 10.53
C LEU A 314 11.84 8.97 10.96
N ILE A 315 11.52 9.13 12.25
CA ILE A 315 10.87 10.33 12.80
C ILE A 315 9.64 10.73 11.95
N PRO A 316 8.62 9.86 11.86
CA PRO A 316 7.55 9.98 10.87
C PRO A 316 6.69 11.24 11.05
N TRP A 317 6.67 11.86 12.23
CA TRP A 317 5.96 13.11 12.44
C TRP A 317 6.59 14.29 11.69
N ASN A 318 7.89 14.26 11.37
CA ASN A 318 8.52 15.32 10.58
C ASN A 318 7.98 15.37 9.15
N ILE A 319 7.79 14.22 8.51
CA ILE A 319 7.22 14.19 7.15
C ILE A 319 5.73 14.52 7.15
N LEU A 320 5.02 14.18 8.24
CA LEU A 320 3.60 14.49 8.42
C LEU A 320 3.35 15.96 8.79
N ALA A 321 4.34 16.67 9.34
CA ALA A 321 4.25 18.10 9.61
C ALA A 321 4.13 18.94 8.32
N SER A 322 4.49 18.39 7.17
CA SER A 322 4.39 19.06 5.87
C SER A 322 3.56 18.23 4.89
N ALA A 323 2.36 18.73 4.56
CA ALA A 323 1.49 18.09 3.56
C ALA A 323 2.21 17.92 2.21
N SER A 324 3.00 18.90 1.78
CA SER A 324 3.82 18.81 0.57
C SER A 324 4.90 17.73 0.68
N ALA A 325 5.57 17.58 1.82
CA ALA A 325 6.58 16.54 1.99
C ALA A 325 5.96 15.14 1.93
N LEU A 326 4.79 14.94 2.55
CA LEU A 326 4.05 13.69 2.49
C LEU A 326 3.61 13.36 1.06
N LEU A 327 3.01 14.32 0.34
CA LEU A 327 2.58 14.12 -1.05
C LEU A 327 3.77 13.80 -1.96
N ASN A 328 4.87 14.55 -1.86
CA ASN A 328 6.09 14.28 -2.61
C ASN A 328 6.64 12.87 -2.32
N PHE A 329 6.60 12.42 -1.06
CA PHE A 329 6.98 11.04 -0.75
C PHE A 329 6.05 10.01 -1.40
N MET A 330 4.74 10.25 -1.35
CA MET A 330 3.75 9.35 -1.95
C MET A 330 3.94 9.23 -3.46
N ASP A 331 4.09 10.35 -4.15
CA ASP A 331 4.22 10.37 -5.60
C ASP A 331 5.61 9.84 -6.04
N GLY A 332 6.65 10.05 -5.22
CA GLY A 332 8.01 9.62 -5.53
C GLY A 332 8.21 8.11 -5.53
N TYR A 333 7.58 7.36 -4.61
CA TYR A 333 7.80 5.91 -4.55
C TYR A 333 7.05 5.14 -5.65
N ILE A 334 5.93 5.67 -6.14
CA ILE A 334 5.06 5.00 -7.11
C ILE A 334 5.80 4.79 -8.42
N ILE A 335 6.59 5.80 -8.83
CA ILE A 335 7.49 5.78 -9.99
C ILE A 335 8.31 4.49 -10.06
N TRP A 336 8.74 3.96 -8.92
CA TRP A 336 9.60 2.78 -8.86
C TRP A 336 8.83 1.48 -8.69
N LEU A 337 7.71 1.50 -7.96
CA LEU A 337 6.93 0.30 -7.63
C LEU A 337 5.99 -0.15 -8.75
N ALA A 338 5.37 0.78 -9.46
CA ALA A 338 4.46 0.42 -10.56
C ALA A 338 5.20 -0.34 -11.68
N PRO A 339 6.41 0.09 -12.11
CA PRO A 339 7.21 -0.67 -13.07
C PRO A 339 7.62 -2.07 -12.59
N ILE A 340 7.92 -2.25 -11.30
CA ILE A 340 8.22 -3.58 -10.73
C ILE A 340 7.02 -4.51 -10.92
N THR A 341 5.81 -4.03 -10.59
CA THR A 341 4.58 -4.81 -10.75
C THR A 341 4.36 -5.22 -12.20
N GLY A 342 4.55 -4.29 -13.16
CA GLY A 342 4.41 -4.57 -14.59
C GLY A 342 5.36 -5.67 -15.07
N ILE A 343 6.62 -5.66 -14.61
CA ILE A 343 7.61 -6.69 -14.93
C ILE A 343 7.21 -8.04 -14.36
N LEU A 344 6.80 -8.11 -13.09
CA LEU A 344 6.40 -9.38 -12.47
C LEU A 344 5.21 -10.05 -13.17
N LEU A 345 4.24 -9.25 -13.60
CA LEU A 345 3.07 -9.78 -14.31
C LEU A 345 3.42 -10.16 -15.75
N ALA A 346 4.23 -9.37 -16.45
CA ALA A 346 4.71 -9.73 -17.80
C ALA A 346 5.55 -11.02 -17.75
N ASP A 347 6.43 -11.14 -16.75
CA ASP A 347 7.26 -12.31 -16.52
C ASP A 347 6.43 -13.58 -16.33
N TYR A 348 5.41 -13.52 -15.48
CA TYR A 348 4.57 -14.69 -15.23
C TYR A 348 3.65 -15.03 -16.39
N TYR A 349 2.85 -14.07 -16.86
CA TYR A 349 1.75 -14.34 -17.80
C TYR A 349 2.21 -14.45 -19.25
N ILE A 350 3.22 -13.67 -19.66
CA ILE A 350 3.65 -13.59 -21.06
C ILE A 350 4.91 -14.41 -21.29
N VAL A 351 5.96 -14.15 -20.50
CA VAL A 351 7.26 -14.80 -20.69
C VAL A 351 7.18 -16.26 -20.28
N HIS A 352 6.95 -16.53 -19.00
CA HIS A 352 6.93 -17.88 -18.44
C HIS A 352 5.57 -18.58 -18.55
N ARG A 353 4.59 -18.01 -19.26
CA ARG A 353 3.28 -18.64 -19.57
C ARG A 353 2.63 -19.37 -18.39
N GLN A 354 2.66 -18.73 -17.23
CA GLN A 354 2.09 -19.20 -15.97
C GLN A 354 2.76 -20.45 -15.36
N THR A 355 4.00 -20.75 -15.73
CA THR A 355 4.80 -21.86 -15.18
C THR A 355 6.10 -21.38 -14.55
N TYR A 356 6.25 -21.64 -13.26
CA TYR A 356 7.47 -21.36 -12.50
C TYR A 356 8.00 -22.62 -11.84
N ASP A 357 9.32 -22.67 -11.67
CA ASP A 357 10.01 -23.68 -10.86
C ASP A 357 10.42 -23.07 -9.54
N VAL A 358 9.75 -23.48 -8.46
CA VAL A 358 9.93 -22.88 -7.14
C VAL A 358 11.30 -23.21 -6.55
N ALA A 359 11.81 -24.42 -6.77
CA ALA A 359 13.06 -24.87 -6.15
C ALA A 359 14.24 -24.01 -6.63
N GLU A 360 14.28 -23.75 -7.93
CA GLU A 360 15.31 -22.96 -8.57
C GLU A 360 15.33 -21.47 -8.15
N MET A 361 14.23 -20.95 -7.60
CA MET A 361 14.20 -19.58 -7.04
C MET A 361 15.06 -19.43 -5.78
N TYR A 362 15.41 -20.52 -5.10
CA TYR A 362 16.21 -20.51 -3.88
C TYR A 362 17.70 -20.78 -4.12
N ILE A 363 18.09 -21.11 -5.35
CA ILE A 363 19.46 -21.45 -5.71
C ILE A 363 20.11 -20.24 -6.40
N PRO A 364 21.14 -19.58 -5.81
CA PRO A 364 21.80 -18.42 -6.42
C PRO A 364 22.43 -18.72 -7.78
N GLY A 365 22.91 -19.95 -7.95
CA GLY A 365 23.47 -20.49 -9.19
C GLY A 365 22.45 -21.04 -10.18
N GLY A 366 21.17 -21.08 -9.79
CA GLY A 366 20.12 -21.79 -10.50
C GLY A 366 19.61 -21.05 -11.72
N ARG A 367 18.47 -21.51 -12.23
CA ARG A 367 17.93 -21.10 -13.52
C ARG A 367 17.69 -19.60 -13.65
N TYR A 368 17.23 -18.97 -12.56
CA TYR A 368 16.88 -17.55 -12.51
C TYR A 368 18.10 -16.66 -12.25
N ARG A 369 19.32 -17.19 -12.43
CA ARG A 369 20.54 -16.39 -12.42
C ARG A 369 20.69 -15.56 -13.71
N TYR A 370 20.14 -16.00 -14.85
CA TYR A 370 20.26 -15.34 -16.16
C TYR A 370 21.68 -15.22 -16.75
N ASN A 371 22.60 -14.54 -16.06
CA ASN A 371 23.97 -14.29 -16.53
C ASN A 371 25.00 -14.44 -15.39
N LYS A 372 26.30 -14.27 -15.69
CA LYS A 372 27.39 -14.37 -14.69
C LYS A 372 27.14 -13.49 -13.45
N TRP A 373 26.51 -12.33 -13.66
CA TRP A 373 26.22 -11.31 -12.66
C TRP A 373 24.88 -11.53 -11.92
N GLY A 374 24.11 -12.57 -12.26
CA GLY A 374 22.82 -12.85 -11.62
C GLY A 374 21.71 -11.86 -11.99
N THR A 375 21.79 -11.19 -13.15
CA THR A 375 20.89 -10.10 -13.53
C THR A 375 20.14 -10.40 -14.83
N ASN A 376 18.86 -10.04 -14.86
CA ASN A 376 18.10 -9.93 -16.10
C ASN A 376 18.15 -8.49 -16.60
N TRP A 377 19.07 -8.20 -17.53
CA TRP A 377 19.21 -6.86 -18.08
C TRP A 377 17.92 -6.35 -18.74
N ARG A 378 17.06 -7.24 -19.27
CA ARG A 378 15.78 -6.88 -19.87
C ARG A 378 14.83 -6.30 -18.84
N ALA A 379 14.80 -6.88 -17.64
CA ALA A 379 14.01 -6.38 -16.52
C ALA A 379 14.54 -5.02 -16.06
N VAL A 380 15.86 -4.86 -15.95
CA VAL A 380 16.48 -3.58 -15.55
C VAL A 380 16.15 -2.48 -16.56
N VAL A 381 16.30 -2.74 -17.86
CA VAL A 381 15.97 -1.74 -18.90
C VAL A 381 14.47 -1.45 -18.92
N ALA A 382 13.60 -2.46 -18.86
CA ALA A 382 12.16 -2.24 -18.79
C ALA A 382 11.74 -1.44 -17.55
N TRP A 383 12.42 -1.66 -16.43
CA TRP A 383 12.19 -0.92 -15.19
C TRP A 383 12.58 0.56 -15.34
N LEU A 384 13.74 0.84 -15.96
CA LEU A 384 14.18 2.20 -16.27
C LEU A 384 13.27 2.89 -17.29
N VAL A 385 12.78 2.19 -18.31
CA VAL A 385 11.83 2.74 -19.29
C VAL A 385 10.52 3.14 -18.60
N GLY A 386 10.04 2.37 -17.63
CA GLY A 386 8.86 2.75 -16.85
C GLY A 386 9.09 3.87 -15.83
N SER A 387 10.30 4.00 -15.29
CA SER A 387 10.59 4.90 -14.17
C SER A 387 11.17 6.26 -14.59
N VAL A 388 12.19 6.25 -15.45
CA VAL A 388 13.00 7.45 -15.78
C VAL A 388 12.18 8.57 -16.42
N PRO A 389 11.25 8.31 -17.36
CA PRO A 389 10.44 9.37 -17.98
C PRO A 389 9.52 10.12 -17.01
N LEU A 390 9.27 9.57 -15.82
CA LEU A 390 8.44 10.19 -14.79
C LEU A 390 9.23 11.13 -13.87
N ILE A 391 10.57 11.01 -13.84
CA ILE A 391 11.44 11.80 -12.95
C ILE A 391 11.30 13.32 -13.15
N PRO A 392 11.24 13.87 -14.38
CA PRO A 392 11.12 15.31 -14.52
C PRO A 392 9.75 15.83 -14.04
N GLY A 393 8.68 15.04 -14.20
CA GLY A 393 7.37 15.37 -13.62
C GLY A 393 7.38 15.38 -12.09
N PHE A 394 8.07 14.42 -11.48
CA PHE A 394 8.31 14.43 -10.04
C PHE A 394 9.10 15.65 -9.58
N ALA A 395 10.16 16.03 -10.32
CA ALA A 395 10.93 17.24 -10.02
C ALA A 395 10.07 18.51 -10.04
N LEU A 396 9.11 18.61 -10.98
CA LEU A 396 8.15 19.71 -11.04
C LEU A 396 7.26 19.80 -9.79
N ARG A 397 6.85 18.65 -9.22
CA ARG A 397 6.06 18.61 -7.98
C ARG A 397 6.85 19.06 -6.75
N MET A 398 8.16 18.79 -6.73
CA MET A 398 9.05 19.27 -5.68
C MET A 398 9.40 20.75 -5.82
N ASN A 399 9.50 21.25 -7.06
CA ASN A 399 9.82 22.64 -7.36
C ASN A 399 9.01 23.13 -8.57
N ALA A 400 7.93 23.84 -8.28
CA ALA A 400 7.01 24.37 -9.29
C ALA A 400 7.66 25.40 -10.25
N ASN A 401 8.85 25.91 -9.94
CA ASN A 401 9.54 26.92 -10.74
C ASN A 401 10.43 26.32 -11.84
N LEU A 402 10.47 24.99 -12.01
CA LEU A 402 11.26 24.36 -13.06
C LEU A 402 10.60 24.55 -14.43
N PRO A 403 11.36 24.90 -15.49
CA PRO A 403 10.83 25.15 -16.84
C PRO A 403 10.54 23.82 -17.58
N ILE A 404 9.59 23.05 -17.05
CA ILE A 404 9.21 21.73 -17.58
C ILE A 404 7.92 21.87 -18.38
N SER A 405 7.84 21.17 -19.52
CA SER A 405 6.69 21.25 -20.42
C SER A 405 5.44 20.62 -19.82
N THR A 406 4.26 21.14 -20.19
CA THR A 406 2.96 20.63 -19.75
C THR A 406 2.76 19.16 -20.10
N GLY A 407 3.36 18.68 -21.20
CA GLY A 407 3.29 17.26 -21.58
C GLY A 407 3.93 16.32 -20.58
N VAL A 408 4.98 16.75 -19.88
CA VAL A 408 5.65 15.95 -18.84
C VAL A 408 4.83 15.92 -17.55
N ASP A 409 4.18 17.03 -17.19
CA ASP A 409 3.25 17.07 -16.05
C ASP A 409 2.02 16.18 -16.28
N HIS A 410 1.50 16.17 -17.51
CA HIS A 410 0.45 15.27 -17.94
C HIS A 410 0.87 13.79 -17.90
N LEU A 411 2.10 13.47 -18.33
CA LEU A 411 2.64 12.12 -18.22
C LEU A 411 2.74 11.67 -16.76
N TYR A 412 3.19 12.58 -15.88
CA TYR A 412 3.29 12.33 -14.45
C TYR A 412 1.94 12.15 -13.77
N SER A 413 0.90 12.84 -14.24
CA SER A 413 -0.48 12.63 -13.78
C SER A 413 -0.99 11.21 -14.05
N LEU A 414 -0.27 10.43 -14.89
CA LEU A 414 -0.52 9.03 -15.22
C LEU A 414 0.60 8.11 -14.72
N ASP A 415 1.39 8.51 -13.71
CA ASP A 415 2.63 7.83 -13.31
C ASP A 415 2.48 6.31 -13.09
N TYR A 416 1.42 5.88 -12.40
CA TYR A 416 1.19 4.48 -12.09
C TYR A 416 0.86 3.70 -13.36
N LEU A 417 -0.06 4.23 -14.17
CA LEU A 417 -0.50 3.60 -15.42
C LEU A 417 0.66 3.51 -16.41
N TYR A 418 1.38 4.62 -16.62
CA TYR A 418 2.54 4.67 -17.47
C TYR A 418 3.61 3.70 -16.98
N GLY A 419 4.02 3.79 -15.72
CA GLY A 419 5.08 2.96 -15.15
C GLY A 419 4.76 1.47 -15.27
N PHE A 420 3.51 1.09 -14.97
CA PHE A 420 3.03 -0.28 -15.10
C PHE A 420 3.03 -0.78 -16.55
N PHE A 421 2.34 -0.08 -17.46
CA PHE A 421 2.17 -0.54 -18.84
C PHE A 421 3.45 -0.44 -19.65
N ALA A 422 4.24 0.62 -19.46
CA ALA A 422 5.51 0.80 -20.15
C ALA A 422 6.51 -0.28 -19.77
N SER A 423 6.63 -0.63 -18.48
CA SER A 423 7.54 -1.72 -18.06
C SER A 423 7.01 -3.09 -18.47
N PHE A 424 5.69 -3.34 -18.37
CA PHE A 424 5.06 -4.58 -18.81
C PHE A 424 5.31 -4.83 -20.30
N ALA A 425 5.01 -3.83 -21.15
CA ALA A 425 5.17 -3.92 -22.58
C ALA A 425 6.65 -4.01 -22.97
N SER A 426 7.51 -3.17 -22.39
CA SER A 426 8.95 -3.20 -22.68
C SER A 426 9.57 -4.54 -22.30
N PHE A 427 9.22 -5.09 -21.13
CA PHE A 427 9.73 -6.39 -20.70
C PHE A 427 9.25 -7.53 -21.60
N ALA A 428 7.96 -7.53 -21.96
CA ALA A 428 7.40 -8.51 -22.89
C ALA A 428 8.09 -8.43 -24.26
N VAL A 429 8.29 -7.21 -24.79
CA VAL A 429 8.95 -6.96 -26.07
C VAL A 429 10.42 -7.38 -26.02
N PHE A 430 11.20 -6.99 -25.00
CA PHE A 430 12.61 -7.41 -24.90
C PHE A 430 12.75 -8.92 -24.71
N SER A 431 11.80 -9.55 -24.04
CA SER A 431 11.78 -11.00 -23.86
C SER A 431 11.38 -11.73 -25.14
N ALA A 432 10.45 -11.17 -25.93
CA ALA A 432 10.02 -11.69 -27.23
C ALA A 432 11.05 -11.44 -28.35
N LEU A 433 11.66 -10.25 -28.41
CA LEU A 433 12.77 -9.91 -29.33
C LEU A 433 14.06 -10.65 -28.96
N GLY A 434 14.11 -11.24 -27.76
CA GLY A 434 15.14 -12.16 -27.31
C GLY A 434 15.25 -13.46 -28.11
N VAL A 435 14.58 -13.61 -29.26
CA VAL A 435 14.75 -14.71 -30.23
C VAL A 435 16.22 -14.91 -30.68
N CYS A 436 17.07 -13.88 -30.58
CA CYS A 436 18.52 -14.03 -30.84
C CYS A 436 19.35 -14.54 -29.63
N PHE A 437 18.88 -14.36 -28.39
CA PHE A 437 19.55 -14.84 -27.15
C PHE A 437 18.54 -15.24 -26.08
N PRO A 438 17.70 -16.28 -26.30
CA PRO A 438 16.69 -16.66 -25.33
C PRO A 438 17.37 -17.23 -24.07
N ALA A 439 16.95 -16.77 -22.88
CA ALA A 439 17.38 -17.37 -21.61
C ALA A 439 16.67 -18.71 -21.40
N ARG A 440 16.90 -19.68 -22.30
CA ARG A 440 16.15 -20.95 -22.35
C ARG A 440 16.14 -21.71 -21.02
N ILE A 441 17.22 -21.54 -20.24
CA ILE A 441 17.41 -22.14 -18.92
C ILE A 441 16.28 -21.74 -17.94
N THR A 442 15.63 -20.57 -18.10
CA THR A 442 14.60 -20.08 -17.17
C THR A 442 13.22 -20.71 -17.35
N PHE A 443 12.94 -21.40 -18.46
CA PHE A 443 11.61 -21.98 -18.75
C PHE A 443 11.45 -23.37 -18.16
N ALA A 444 10.47 -23.59 -17.27
CA ALA A 444 10.20 -24.92 -16.74
C ALA A 444 9.93 -25.87 -17.90
N HIS A 445 10.79 -26.88 -18.06
CA HIS A 445 10.52 -27.96 -18.99
C HIS A 445 9.32 -28.71 -18.45
N ASP A 446 8.26 -28.81 -19.25
CA ASP A 446 7.22 -29.80 -19.01
C ASP A 446 7.93 -31.14 -18.89
N GLY A 447 7.82 -31.78 -17.73
CA GLY A 447 8.51 -33.03 -17.46
C GLY A 447 8.17 -34.08 -18.50
N SER A 448 9.06 -34.31 -19.47
CA SER A 448 9.26 -35.62 -20.04
C SER A 448 10.10 -36.39 -19.03
N ALA A 449 9.50 -37.42 -18.45
CA ALA A 449 10.10 -38.38 -17.52
C ALA A 449 11.30 -39.17 -18.08
N ASP A 450 11.89 -38.75 -19.20
CA ASP A 450 12.91 -39.50 -19.94
C ASP A 450 14.35 -39.18 -19.53
N GLU A 451 14.64 -38.02 -18.93
CA GLU A 451 16.04 -37.69 -18.55
C GLU A 451 16.49 -38.29 -17.22
N LEU A 452 15.56 -38.63 -16.31
CA LEU A 452 15.88 -39.37 -15.08
C LEU A 452 16.14 -40.86 -15.35
N GLY A 453 15.62 -41.42 -16.45
CA GLY A 453 15.89 -42.81 -16.86
C GLY A 453 17.21 -43.01 -17.62
N ALA A 454 17.84 -41.93 -18.10
CA ALA A 454 19.10 -42.00 -18.84
C ALA A 454 20.34 -42.00 -17.92
N VAL A 455 20.21 -41.48 -16.69
CA VAL A 455 21.31 -41.46 -15.71
C VAL A 455 21.45 -42.80 -14.98
N GLU A 456 20.37 -43.57 -14.79
CA GLU A 456 20.43 -44.89 -14.15
C GLU A 456 20.89 -46.03 -15.08
N LYS A 457 20.98 -45.82 -16.39
CA LYS A 457 21.47 -46.84 -17.34
C LYS A 457 22.92 -46.67 -17.79
N GLY A 458 23.62 -45.65 -17.31
CA GLY A 458 25.01 -45.34 -17.67
C GLY A 458 26.06 -45.71 -16.63
N SER A 459 25.68 -46.36 -15.53
CA SER A 459 26.59 -46.72 -14.43
C SER A 459 26.89 -48.22 -14.30
N ASP A 460 26.39 -49.04 -15.21
CA ASP A 460 26.68 -50.48 -15.29
C ASP A 460 27.26 -50.83 -16.69
N GLU A 461 28.46 -50.33 -17.00
CA GLU A 461 29.40 -50.95 -17.96
C GLU A 461 30.86 -50.68 -17.55
#